data_AF-A0A957KTP4-F1
#
_entry.id   AF-A0A957KTP4-F1
#
_cell.length_a   1.000
_cell.length_b   1.000
_cell.length_c   1.000
_cell.angle_alpha   90.00
_cell.angle_beta   90.00
_cell.angle_gamma   90.00
#
_symmetry.space_group_name_H-M   'P 1'
#
loop_
_entity.id
_entity.type
_entity.pdbx_description
1 polymer ?
#
loop_
_entity_poly.entity_id
_entity_poly.type
_entity_poly.pdbx_seq_one_letter_code
_entity_poly.pdbx_strand_id
1 'polypeptide(L)'
;MAETHSDNREPNTLESLVDRTLRSVNDADAEAAMQRVADIRVQRRLRDDALVEHLIKQKALQTGTVGAATSAAALIPGFGSLASFTLGVVTDVGVTLRLQSELVLEIAAAREHTLTPAEARNALMIVTGLNMGTERLVNQASRKMAERVA
;
A
#
# COMPACT_ATOMS: atom_id res chain seq x y z
N MET A 1 -19.91 30.50 28.74
CA MET A 1 -18.77 30.43 27.80
C MET A 1 -17.95 29.22 28.19
N ALA A 2 -17.99 28.16 27.37
CA ALA A 2 -17.05 27.05 27.43
C ALA A 2 -17.01 26.47 26.01
N GLU A 3 -15.85 26.61 25.37
CA GLU A 3 -15.60 26.30 23.97
C GLU A 3 -15.70 24.80 23.71
N THR A 4 -16.61 24.42 22.81
CA THR A 4 -16.57 23.14 22.10
C THR A 4 -15.38 23.16 21.15
N HIS A 5 -14.25 22.62 21.59
CA HIS A 5 -13.13 22.30 20.72
C HIS A 5 -13.47 21.04 19.93
N SER A 6 -14.08 21.22 18.76
CA SER A 6 -14.21 20.18 17.74
C SER A 6 -12.80 19.83 17.26
N ASP A 7 -12.27 18.69 17.73
CA ASP A 7 -11.05 18.06 17.19
C ASP A 7 -11.35 17.57 15.77
N ASN A 8 -11.35 18.51 14.83
CA ASN A 8 -11.47 18.28 13.41
C ASN A 8 -10.10 17.79 12.91
N ARG A 9 -9.72 16.56 13.28
CA ARG A 9 -8.53 15.90 12.74
C ARG A 9 -8.80 15.62 11.26
N GLU A 10 -8.19 16.41 10.39
CA GLU A 10 -8.14 16.10 8.96
C GLU A 10 -7.64 14.65 8.79
N PRO A 11 -8.27 13.82 7.95
CA PRO A 11 -7.77 12.49 7.68
C PRO A 11 -6.33 12.62 7.19
N ASN A 12 -5.40 12.00 7.91
CA ASN A 12 -3.99 11.99 7.56
C ASN A 12 -3.90 11.50 6.11
N THR A 13 -3.24 12.23 5.22
CA THR A 13 -3.21 11.94 3.77
C THR A 13 -2.86 10.48 3.47
N LEU A 14 -2.01 9.87 4.31
CA LEU A 14 -1.66 8.45 4.28
C LEU A 14 -2.86 7.51 4.46
N GLU A 15 -3.75 7.79 5.41
CA GLU A 15 -4.95 6.97 5.68
C GLU A 15 -5.88 6.99 4.48
N SER A 16 -6.09 8.17 3.86
CA SER A 16 -6.95 8.29 2.68
C SER A 16 -6.39 7.55 1.45
N LEU A 17 -5.07 7.50 1.28
CA LEU A 17 -4.41 6.75 0.20
C LEU A 17 -4.56 5.25 0.40
N VAL A 18 -4.36 4.80 1.63
CA VAL A 18 -4.57 3.42 2.06
C VAL A 18 -6.02 3.00 1.81
N ASP A 19 -6.96 3.81 2.28
CA ASP A 19 -8.39 3.55 2.15
C ASP A 19 -8.82 3.48 0.68
N ARG A 20 -8.26 4.36 -0.14
CA ARG A 20 -8.48 4.36 -1.58
C ARG A 20 -7.94 3.08 -2.23
N THR A 21 -6.78 2.60 -1.80
CA THR A 21 -6.16 1.38 -2.31
C THR A 21 -6.96 0.15 -1.87
N LEU A 22 -7.39 0.08 -0.61
CA LEU A 22 -8.23 -1.00 -0.09
C LEU A 22 -9.62 -1.02 -0.76
N ARG A 23 -10.17 0.15 -1.12
CA ARG A 23 -11.44 0.27 -1.84
C ARG A 23 -11.31 0.02 -3.34
N SER A 24 -10.12 0.21 -3.92
CA SER A 24 -9.92 -0.01 -5.36
C SER A 24 -9.77 -1.48 -5.70
N VAL A 25 -9.22 -2.31 -4.78
CA VAL A 25 -9.08 -3.75 -4.98
C VAL A 25 -10.45 -4.41 -5.15
N ASN A 26 -10.71 -4.85 -6.37
CA ASN A 26 -11.93 -5.55 -6.77
C ASN A 26 -11.58 -6.70 -7.73
N ASP A 27 -12.59 -7.42 -8.21
CA ASP A 27 -12.41 -8.56 -9.10
C ASP A 27 -11.67 -8.20 -10.41
N ALA A 28 -11.85 -6.97 -10.92
CA ALA A 28 -11.14 -6.50 -12.11
C ALA A 28 -9.62 -6.37 -11.89
N ASP A 29 -9.19 -6.02 -10.67
CA ASP A 29 -7.76 -5.99 -10.32
C ASP A 29 -7.16 -7.40 -10.26
N ALA A 30 -7.94 -8.37 -9.77
CA ALA A 30 -7.54 -9.77 -9.74
C ALA A 30 -7.45 -10.34 -11.16
N GLU A 31 -8.43 -10.07 -12.03
CA GLU A 31 -8.40 -10.43 -13.45
C GLU A 31 -7.20 -9.83 -14.17
N ALA A 32 -6.95 -8.53 -13.97
CA ALA A 32 -5.81 -7.86 -14.57
C ALA A 32 -4.48 -8.45 -14.09
N ALA A 33 -4.36 -8.86 -12.82
CA ALA A 33 -3.18 -9.55 -12.31
C ALA A 33 -3.00 -10.93 -12.96
N MET A 34 -4.07 -11.72 -13.09
CA MET A 34 -4.03 -13.02 -13.78
C MET A 34 -3.55 -12.87 -15.23
N GLN A 35 -4.07 -11.89 -15.96
CA GLN A 35 -3.67 -11.63 -17.34
C GLN A 35 -2.18 -11.30 -17.44
N ARG A 36 -1.68 -10.38 -16.60
CA ARG A 36 -0.26 -10.01 -16.56
C ARG A 36 0.65 -11.21 -16.27
N VAL A 37 0.26 -12.04 -15.30
CA VAL A 37 1.02 -13.24 -14.94
C VAL A 37 1.02 -14.26 -16.07
N ALA A 38 -0.12 -14.47 -16.73
CA ALA A 38 -0.23 -15.35 -17.90
C ALA A 38 0.69 -14.88 -19.04
N ASP A 39 0.69 -13.58 -19.33
CA ASP A 39 1.55 -12.99 -20.36
C ASP A 39 3.04 -13.19 -20.04
N ILE A 40 3.47 -12.92 -18.80
CA ILE A 40 4.86 -13.12 -18.37
C ILE A 40 5.26 -14.60 -18.43
N ARG A 41 4.37 -15.49 -17.97
CA ARG A 41 4.56 -16.94 -17.98
C ARG A 41 4.82 -17.45 -19.41
N VAL A 42 4.06 -16.96 -20.40
CA VAL A 42 4.25 -17.31 -21.82
C VAL A 42 5.53 -16.68 -22.38
N GLN A 43 5.72 -15.38 -22.19
CA GLN A 43 6.83 -14.62 -22.79
C GLN A 43 8.21 -15.03 -22.26
N ARG A 44 8.30 -15.36 -20.96
CA ARG A 44 9.55 -15.69 -20.28
C ARG A 44 9.72 -17.19 -20.03
N ARG A 45 8.69 -18.00 -20.29
CA ARG A 45 8.66 -19.44 -20.01
C ARG A 45 9.01 -19.78 -18.55
N LEU A 46 8.62 -18.91 -17.62
CA LEU A 46 8.86 -19.07 -16.18
C LEU A 46 7.69 -19.79 -15.52
N ARG A 47 7.97 -20.59 -14.49
CA ARG A 47 6.97 -21.29 -13.68
C ARG A 47 7.31 -21.17 -12.20
N ASP A 48 6.30 -21.41 -11.36
CA ASP A 48 6.42 -21.57 -9.92
C ASP A 48 7.28 -20.46 -9.27
N ASP A 49 8.32 -20.85 -8.54
CA ASP A 49 9.19 -19.93 -7.79
C ASP A 49 9.92 -18.95 -8.70
N ALA A 50 10.34 -19.39 -9.89
CA ALA A 50 11.05 -18.53 -10.84
C ALA A 50 10.14 -17.42 -11.40
N LEU A 51 8.84 -17.71 -11.54
CA LEU A 51 7.84 -16.71 -11.91
C LEU A 51 7.62 -15.71 -10.78
N VAL A 52 7.48 -16.20 -9.53
CA VAL A 52 7.34 -15.33 -8.35
C VAL A 52 8.56 -14.45 -8.15
N GLU A 53 9.77 -15.00 -8.25
CA GLU A 53 11.02 -14.25 -8.14
C GLU A 53 11.11 -13.16 -9.22
N HIS A 54 10.68 -13.47 -10.45
CA HIS A 54 10.62 -12.49 -11.53
C HIS A 54 9.64 -11.35 -11.23
N LEU A 55 8.43 -11.66 -10.74
CA LEU A 55 7.43 -10.67 -10.37
C LEU A 55 7.95 -9.75 -9.26
N ILE A 56 8.55 -10.33 -8.21
CA ILE A 56 9.16 -9.57 -7.10
C ILE A 56 10.26 -8.66 -7.64
N LYS A 57 11.18 -9.18 -8.45
CA LYS A 57 12.28 -8.40 -9.03
C LYS A 57 11.78 -7.26 -9.91
N GLN A 58 10.78 -7.53 -10.75
CA GLN A 58 10.19 -6.54 -11.64
C GLN A 58 9.52 -5.42 -10.84
N LYS A 59 8.70 -5.75 -9.83
CA LYS A 59 8.05 -4.75 -8.98
C LYS A 59 9.05 -3.98 -8.12
N ALA A 60 10.09 -4.63 -7.60
CA ALA A 60 11.17 -3.97 -6.88
C ALA A 60 11.93 -2.96 -7.75
N LEU A 61 12.21 -3.31 -9.02
CA LEU A 61 12.78 -2.37 -9.99
C LEU A 61 11.85 -1.19 -10.27
N GLN A 62 10.55 -1.44 -10.46
CA GLN A 62 9.56 -0.38 -10.66
C GLN A 62 9.51 0.59 -9.47
N THR A 63 9.41 0.07 -8.24
CA THR A 63 9.46 0.89 -7.01
C THR A 63 10.78 1.66 -6.91
N GLY A 64 11.91 1.03 -7.22
CA GLY A 64 13.23 1.68 -7.23
C GLY A 64 13.31 2.83 -8.25
N THR A 65 12.73 2.66 -9.45
CA THR A 65 12.70 3.73 -10.46
C THR A 65 11.83 4.91 -10.04
N VAL A 66 10.70 4.65 -9.37
CA VAL A 66 9.82 5.68 -8.82
C VAL A 66 10.55 6.46 -7.73
N GLY A 67 11.13 5.77 -6.75
CA GLY A 67 11.90 6.42 -5.68
C GLY A 67 13.13 7.18 -6.20
N ALA A 68 13.81 6.69 -7.24
CA ALA A 68 14.91 7.40 -7.87
C ALA A 68 14.45 8.68 -8.58
N ALA A 69 13.32 8.64 -9.31
CA ALA A 69 12.76 9.81 -9.97
C ALA A 69 12.33 10.88 -8.95
N THR A 70 11.66 10.46 -7.88
CA THR A 70 11.22 11.35 -6.80
C THR A 70 12.40 11.96 -6.05
N SER A 71 13.43 11.15 -5.75
CA SER A 71 14.66 11.64 -5.10
C SER A 71 15.45 12.59 -6.00
N ALA A 72 15.51 12.34 -7.30
CA ALA A 72 16.19 13.23 -8.25
C ALA A 72 15.48 14.60 -8.37
N ALA A 73 14.14 14.62 -8.34
CA ALA A 73 13.37 15.87 -8.36
C ALA A 73 13.65 16.77 -7.14
N ALA A 74 14.00 16.18 -5.99
CA ALA A 74 14.36 16.93 -4.79
C ALA A 74 15.72 17.65 -4.88
N LEU A 75 16.56 17.33 -5.88
CA LEU A 75 17.87 17.96 -6.08
C LEU A 75 17.79 19.28 -6.88
N ILE A 76 16.62 19.63 -7.44
CA ILE A 76 16.46 20.86 -8.24
C ILE A 76 16.33 22.07 -7.29
N PRO A 77 17.22 23.08 -7.38
CA PRO A 77 17.13 24.30 -6.57
C PRO A 77 15.79 25.01 -6.78
N GLY A 78 15.10 25.37 -5.69
CA GLY A 78 13.74 25.94 -5.73
C GLY A 78 12.61 24.90 -5.60
N PHE A 79 12.86 23.63 -5.90
CA PHE A 79 12.00 22.47 -5.60
C PHE A 79 12.42 21.71 -4.34
N GLY A 80 13.31 22.28 -3.52
CA GLY A 80 13.72 21.74 -2.21
C GLY A 80 12.94 22.28 -1.01
N SER A 81 11.93 23.13 -1.25
CA SER A 81 11.09 23.72 -0.20
C SER A 81 10.21 22.65 0.44
N LEU A 82 10.09 22.61 1.77
CA LEU A 82 9.39 21.58 2.57
C LEU A 82 8.07 21.02 1.96
N ALA A 83 7.31 21.83 1.22
CA ALA A 83 6.09 21.43 0.51
C ALA A 83 6.28 20.44 -0.65
N SER A 84 7.36 20.52 -1.43
CA SER A 84 7.67 19.56 -2.51
C SER A 84 8.13 18.21 -1.94
N PHE A 85 8.80 18.22 -0.79
CA PHE A 85 9.17 17.01 -0.06
C PHE A 85 7.92 16.25 0.40
N THR A 86 6.94 16.93 0.98
CA THR A 86 5.70 16.27 1.45
C THR A 86 4.84 15.75 0.30
N LEU A 87 4.70 16.50 -0.81
CA LEU A 87 3.96 16.04 -1.99
C LEU A 87 4.66 14.88 -2.72
N GLY A 88 5.99 14.92 -2.83
CA GLY A 88 6.79 13.83 -3.39
C GLY A 88 6.67 12.55 -2.56
N VAL A 89 6.76 12.66 -1.23
CA VAL A 89 6.61 11.53 -0.29
C VAL A 89 5.21 10.91 -0.38
N VAL A 90 4.14 11.72 -0.43
CA VAL A 90 2.76 11.21 -0.51
C VAL A 90 2.51 10.52 -1.86
N THR A 91 3.08 11.04 -2.96
CA THR A 91 2.98 10.43 -4.28
C THR A 91 3.73 9.08 -4.32
N ASP A 92 4.94 9.02 -3.77
CA ASP A 92 5.73 7.79 -3.67
C ASP A 92 5.01 6.72 -2.84
N VAL A 93 4.38 7.09 -1.73
CA VAL A 93 3.62 6.15 -0.90
C VAL A 93 2.45 5.56 -1.69
N GLY A 94 1.65 6.38 -2.37
CA GLY A 94 0.50 5.91 -3.14
C GLY A 94 0.91 4.96 -4.28
N VAL A 95 1.96 5.31 -5.02
CA VAL A 95 2.48 4.47 -6.11
C VAL A 95 3.07 3.16 -5.55
N THR A 96 3.81 3.22 -4.46
CA THR A 96 4.40 2.04 -3.82
C THR A 96 3.33 1.11 -3.28
N LEU A 97 2.29 1.63 -2.62
CA LEU A 97 1.16 0.86 -2.13
C LEU A 97 0.43 0.15 -3.28
N ARG A 98 0.21 0.85 -4.40
CA ARG A 98 -0.37 0.24 -5.59
C ARG A 98 0.50 -0.89 -6.13
N LEU A 99 1.81 -0.67 -6.30
CA LEU A 99 2.73 -1.69 -6.80
C LEU A 99 2.80 -2.91 -5.88
N GLN A 100 2.78 -2.70 -4.56
CA GLN A 100 2.70 -3.78 -3.57
C GLN A 100 1.36 -4.54 -3.65
N SER A 101 0.24 -3.83 -3.83
CA SER A 101 -1.09 -4.44 -3.99
C SER A 101 -1.15 -5.32 -5.24
N GLU A 102 -0.65 -4.81 -6.37
CA GLU A 102 -0.55 -5.57 -7.62
C GLU A 102 0.34 -6.81 -7.44
N LEU A 103 1.48 -6.68 -6.76
CA LEU A 103 2.39 -7.81 -6.51
C LEU A 103 1.70 -8.92 -5.69
N VAL A 104 0.89 -8.57 -4.69
CA VAL A 104 0.14 -9.57 -3.90
C VAL A 104 -0.80 -10.39 -4.79
N LEU A 105 -1.57 -9.72 -5.64
CA LEU A 105 -2.50 -10.37 -6.56
C LEU A 105 -1.75 -11.20 -7.62
N GLU A 106 -0.64 -10.68 -8.13
CA GLU A 106 0.20 -11.38 -9.10
C GLU A 106 0.88 -12.63 -8.51
N ILE A 107 1.31 -12.59 -7.24
CA ILE A 107 1.85 -13.77 -6.55
C ILE A 107 0.76 -14.83 -6.37
N ALA A 108 -0.46 -14.42 -5.96
CA ALA A 108 -1.58 -15.35 -5.84
C ALA A 108 -1.92 -16.00 -7.19
N ALA A 109 -2.03 -15.19 -8.25
CA ALA A 109 -2.26 -15.69 -9.61
C ALA A 109 -1.11 -16.58 -10.12
N ALA A 110 0.14 -16.27 -9.79
CA ALA A 110 1.29 -17.11 -10.16
C ALA A 110 1.25 -18.49 -9.48
N ARG A 111 0.61 -18.59 -8.31
CA ARG A 111 0.33 -19.84 -7.60
C ARG A 111 -1.02 -20.46 -7.96
N GLU A 112 -1.69 -19.94 -8.98
CA GLU A 112 -3.00 -20.42 -9.45
C GLU A 112 -4.08 -20.34 -8.35
N HIS A 113 -3.91 -19.40 -7.43
CA HIS A 113 -4.88 -19.06 -6.40
C HIS A 113 -5.58 -17.75 -6.76
N THR A 114 -6.90 -17.81 -6.90
CA THR A 114 -7.74 -16.62 -6.99
C THR A 114 -8.15 -16.21 -5.58
N LEU A 115 -7.71 -15.03 -5.15
CA LEU A 115 -8.14 -14.47 -3.87
C LEU A 115 -9.56 -13.94 -3.99
N THR A 116 -10.41 -14.25 -3.02
CA THR A 116 -11.68 -13.55 -2.85
C THR A 116 -11.42 -12.07 -2.50
N PRO A 117 -12.37 -11.16 -2.72
CA PRO A 117 -12.22 -9.74 -2.34
C PRO A 117 -11.85 -9.55 -0.87
N ALA A 118 -12.37 -10.40 0.02
CA ALA A 118 -12.04 -10.37 1.44
C ALA A 118 -10.60 -10.79 1.72
N GLU A 119 -10.11 -11.85 1.07
CA GLU A 119 -8.72 -12.32 1.21
C GLU A 119 -7.73 -11.32 0.63
N ALA A 120 -8.03 -10.75 -0.54
CA ALA A 120 -7.21 -9.71 -1.16
C ALA A 120 -7.11 -8.48 -0.26
N ARG A 121 -8.24 -8.04 0.32
CA ARG A 121 -8.28 -6.94 1.30
C ARG A 121 -7.47 -7.26 2.55
N ASN A 122 -7.59 -8.47 3.10
CA ASN A 122 -6.85 -8.90 4.28
C ASN A 122 -5.34 -8.97 4.01
N ALA A 123 -4.93 -9.56 2.89
CA ALA A 123 -3.53 -9.62 2.47
C ALA A 123 -2.95 -8.21 2.31
N LEU A 124 -3.72 -7.30 1.71
CA LEU A 124 -3.31 -5.91 1.56
C LEU A 124 -3.17 -5.21 2.92
N MET A 125 -4.11 -5.41 3.86
CA MET A 125 -3.99 -4.86 5.22
C MET A 125 -2.74 -5.36 5.98
N ILE A 126 -2.32 -6.60 5.72
CA ILE A 126 -1.09 -7.17 6.28
C ILE A 126 0.14 -6.48 5.65
N VAL A 127 0.21 -6.43 4.32
CA VAL A 127 1.36 -5.88 3.58
C VAL A 127 1.57 -4.39 3.86
N THR A 128 0.47 -3.65 4.00
CA THR A 128 0.51 -2.22 4.34
C THR A 128 0.75 -1.95 5.83
N GLY A 129 0.80 -2.98 6.67
CA GLY A 129 1.06 -2.87 8.11
C GLY A 129 -0.11 -2.29 8.92
N LEU A 130 -1.29 -2.14 8.34
CA LEU A 130 -2.45 -1.52 9.00
C LEU A 130 -3.02 -2.38 10.14
N ASN A 131 -2.89 -3.70 10.03
CA ASN A 131 -3.25 -4.61 11.12
C ASN A 131 -2.41 -4.37 12.40
N MET A 132 -1.24 -3.72 12.31
CA MET A 132 -0.41 -3.38 13.47
C MET A 132 -0.94 -2.16 14.25
N GLY A 133 -1.93 -1.43 13.72
CA GLY A 133 -2.57 -0.30 14.40
C GLY A 133 -3.64 -0.70 15.41
N THR A 134 -4.32 -1.83 15.18
CA THR A 134 -5.43 -2.30 16.04
C THR A 134 -4.97 -2.72 17.43
N GLU A 135 -3.83 -3.40 17.57
CA GLU A 135 -3.30 -3.78 18.90
C GLU A 135 -2.84 -2.55 19.71
N ARG A 136 -2.32 -1.51 19.05
CA ARG A 136 -1.87 -0.28 19.72
C ARG A 136 -3.05 0.62 20.11
N LEU A 137 -4.08 0.70 19.28
CA LEU A 137 -5.33 1.40 19.58
C LEU A 137 -6.11 0.72 20.71
N VAL A 138 -6.16 -0.62 20.74
CA VAL A 138 -6.77 -1.37 21.85
C VAL A 138 -6.02 -1.10 23.14
N ASN A 139 -4.69 -1.19 23.16
CA ASN A 139 -3.91 -0.93 24.38
C ASN A 139 -4.04 0.50 24.91
N GLN A 140 -4.20 1.50 24.04
CA GLN A 140 -4.45 2.89 24.43
C GLN A 140 -5.89 3.11 24.93
N ALA A 141 -6.88 2.45 24.30
CA ALA A 141 -8.27 2.49 24.75
C ALA A 141 -8.45 1.77 26.10
N SER A 142 -7.79 0.64 26.30
CA SER A 142 -7.75 -0.10 27.57
C SER A 142 -7.13 0.71 28.69
N ARG A 143 -6.03 1.44 28.44
CA ARG A 143 -5.45 2.38 29.42
C ARG A 143 -6.40 3.53 29.77
N LYS A 144 -7.04 4.15 28.77
CA LYS A 144 -8.03 5.23 29.01
C LYS A 144 -9.29 4.76 29.76
N MET A 145 -9.70 3.51 29.58
CA MET A 145 -10.78 2.93 30.39
C MET A 145 -10.32 2.60 31.80
N ALA A 146 -9.11 2.05 31.97
CA ALA A 146 -8.55 1.76 33.29
C ALA A 146 -8.38 3.05 34.14
N GLU A 147 -7.96 4.16 33.53
CA GLU A 147 -7.83 5.47 34.19
C GLU A 147 -9.18 6.14 34.50
N ARG A 148 -10.30 5.69 33.91
CA ARG A 148 -11.65 6.21 34.21
C ARG A 148 -12.39 5.40 35.27
N VAL A 149 -11.88 4.23 35.62
CA VAL A 149 -12.50 3.31 36.59
C VAL A 149 -11.70 3.24 37.91
N ALA A 150 -10.48 3.78 37.93
CA ALA A 150 -9.70 4.11 39.13
C ALA A 150 -10.04 5.52 39.65
#